data_AF-A0A836BZB8-F1
#
_entry.id   AF-A0A836BZB8-F1
#
_cell.length_a   1.000
_cell.length_b   1.000
_cell.length_c   1.000
_cell.angle_alpha   90.00
_cell.angle_beta   90.00
_cell.angle_gamma   90.00
#
_symmetry.space_group_name_H-M   'P 1'
#
loop_
_entity.id
_entity.type
_entity.pdbx_description
1 polymer ?
#
loop_
_entity_poly.entity_id
_entity_poly.type
_entity_poly.pdbx_seq_one_letter_code
_entity_poly.pdbx_strand_id
1 'polypeptide(L)'
;MAAAAGREHEHGSSEGTQEYLKDIFLQSAGQHNVLLADTIFSSFVSTNLYEGRRYTLDQLLNTAPSCGHARYFKFEHVSITYLATVKVWHGPDGPVMVLKLPNNGFRYMHTAGEQRYRHKCGGWVTLAMPAVSQFFPALFRAVKRRFVKGVFFYNFDHQRMDVQFRPEGWGGPGAGEDREPALEVNFEPGYPYTDDMAQVALL
;
A
#
# COMPACT_ATOMS: atom_id res chain seq x y z
N MET A 1 12.49 32.75 -8.42
CA MET A 1 11.08 32.45 -8.10
C MET A 1 10.72 31.10 -8.70
N ALA A 2 10.57 30.06 -7.88
CA ALA A 2 10.00 28.78 -8.29
C ALA A 2 9.47 28.03 -7.06
N ALA A 3 8.15 27.84 -7.05
CA ALA A 3 7.30 26.91 -6.32
C ALA A 3 7.69 26.52 -4.88
N ALA A 4 7.05 27.17 -3.90
CA ALA A 4 6.86 26.62 -2.57
C ALA A 4 5.99 25.35 -2.69
N ALA A 5 6.57 24.18 -2.40
CA ALA A 5 5.81 22.97 -2.18
C ALA A 5 4.90 23.17 -0.98
N GLY A 6 3.59 23.05 -1.19
CA GLY A 6 2.57 23.22 -0.17
C GLY A 6 2.83 22.28 1.00
N ARG A 7 3.00 22.87 2.19
CA ARG A 7 2.76 22.17 3.44
C ARG A 7 1.26 21.92 3.51
N GLU A 8 0.84 20.72 3.11
CA GLU A 8 -0.52 20.27 3.38
C GLU A 8 -0.61 19.97 4.88
N HIS A 9 -1.45 20.76 5.55
CA HIS A 9 -1.80 20.59 6.95
C HIS A 9 -2.41 19.19 7.17
N GLU A 10 -1.67 18.29 7.83
CA GLU A 10 -2.26 17.17 8.57
C GLU A 10 -3.06 17.75 9.75
N HIS A 11 -4.24 18.32 9.51
CA HIS A 11 -5.19 18.75 10.54
C HIS A 11 -6.60 18.23 10.19
N GLY A 12 -6.76 16.91 10.31
CA GLY A 12 -8.07 16.28 10.52
C GLY A 12 -8.04 15.63 11.89
N SER A 13 -8.95 16.03 12.78
CA SER A 13 -9.15 15.40 14.10
C SER A 13 -9.15 13.88 13.96
N SER A 14 -8.32 13.20 14.75
CA SER A 14 -8.15 11.74 14.66
C SER A 14 -9.46 10.99 14.88
N GLU A 15 -10.42 11.58 15.59
CA GLU A 15 -11.73 10.97 15.87
C GLU A 15 -12.64 10.95 14.63
N GLY A 16 -12.91 12.11 14.02
CA GLY A 16 -13.78 12.17 12.82
C GLY A 16 -13.20 11.43 11.61
N THR A 17 -11.88 11.31 11.54
CA THR A 17 -11.19 10.57 10.48
C THR A 17 -11.27 9.05 10.69
N GLN A 18 -11.19 8.59 11.95
CA GLN A 18 -11.38 7.18 12.30
C GLN A 18 -12.84 6.74 12.12
N GLU A 19 -13.80 7.61 12.43
CA GLU A 19 -15.23 7.39 12.19
C GLU A 19 -15.54 7.24 10.69
N TYR A 20 -15.02 8.11 9.84
CA TYR A 20 -15.22 8.01 8.39
C TYR A 20 -14.73 6.68 7.78
N LEU A 21 -13.52 6.22 8.13
CA LEU A 21 -13.05 4.92 7.64
C LEU A 21 -13.78 3.75 8.29
N LYS A 22 -14.18 3.85 9.56
CA LYS A 22 -15.08 2.86 10.16
C LYS A 22 -16.35 2.78 9.35
N ASP A 23 -16.96 3.89 8.98
CA ASP A 23 -18.20 3.89 8.21
C ASP A 23 -18.00 3.23 6.84
N ILE A 24 -16.93 3.57 6.12
CA ILE A 24 -16.62 2.93 4.82
C ILE A 24 -16.33 1.44 4.99
N PHE A 25 -15.45 1.07 5.92
CA PHE A 25 -15.01 -0.32 6.09
C PHE A 25 -16.03 -1.20 6.81
N LEU A 26 -16.99 -0.64 7.55
CA LEU A 26 -18.06 -1.40 8.19
C LEU A 26 -19.24 -1.66 7.23
N GLN A 27 -19.35 -0.91 6.13
CA GLN A 27 -20.27 -1.28 5.05
C GLN A 27 -19.89 -2.65 4.46
N SER A 28 -20.88 -3.41 3.97
CA SER A 28 -20.66 -4.77 3.44
C SER A 28 -19.62 -4.80 2.30
N ALA A 29 -19.65 -3.81 1.39
CA ALA A 29 -18.63 -3.67 0.34
C ALA A 29 -17.26 -3.29 0.92
N GLY A 30 -17.23 -2.44 1.95
CA GLY A 30 -16.09 -2.11 2.79
C GLY A 30 -15.36 -3.32 3.33
N GLN A 31 -16.08 -4.12 4.09
CA GLN A 31 -15.58 -5.35 4.72
C GLN A 31 -15.04 -6.32 3.67
N HIS A 32 -15.72 -6.43 2.53
CA HIS A 32 -15.25 -7.26 1.42
C HIS A 32 -13.90 -6.78 0.87
N ASN A 33 -13.76 -5.49 0.58
CA ASN A 33 -12.53 -4.94 -0.01
C ASN A 33 -11.36 -5.01 0.98
N VAL A 34 -11.61 -4.73 2.26
CA VAL A 34 -10.61 -4.85 3.34
C VAL A 34 -10.14 -6.29 3.49
N LEU A 35 -11.07 -7.25 3.56
CA LEU A 35 -10.73 -8.68 3.64
C LEU A 35 -9.96 -9.13 2.40
N LEU A 36 -10.37 -8.68 1.21
CA LEU A 36 -9.68 -9.01 -0.03
C LEU A 36 -8.25 -8.45 -0.04
N ALA A 37 -8.06 -7.19 0.34
CA ALA A 37 -6.74 -6.58 0.45
C ALA A 37 -5.83 -7.35 1.42
N ASP A 38 -6.34 -7.68 2.61
CA ASP A 38 -5.57 -8.41 3.63
C ASP A 38 -5.20 -9.83 3.17
N THR A 39 -6.11 -10.52 2.48
CA THR A 39 -5.85 -11.86 1.92
C THR A 39 -4.88 -11.84 0.73
N ILE A 40 -4.98 -10.86 -0.18
CA ILE A 40 -4.03 -10.66 -1.27
C ILE A 40 -2.63 -10.39 -0.70
N PHE A 41 -2.52 -9.49 0.28
CA PHE A 41 -1.25 -9.20 0.93
C PHE A 41 -0.66 -10.44 1.62
N SER A 42 -1.48 -11.17 2.38
CA SER A 42 -1.06 -12.42 3.02
C SER A 42 -0.58 -13.44 1.99
N SER A 43 -1.29 -13.56 0.86
CA SER A 43 -0.93 -14.45 -0.25
C SER A 43 0.45 -14.09 -0.79
N PHE A 44 0.68 -12.81 -1.13
CA PHE A 44 1.98 -12.32 -1.58
C PHE A 44 3.11 -12.63 -0.59
N VAL A 45 2.94 -12.32 0.70
CA VAL A 45 3.98 -12.61 1.72
C VAL A 45 4.31 -14.10 1.80
N SER A 46 3.32 -14.96 1.57
CA SER A 46 3.48 -16.41 1.66
C SER A 46 4.04 -17.07 0.39
N THR A 47 3.72 -16.57 -0.80
CA THR A 47 3.99 -17.26 -2.08
C THR A 47 4.82 -16.46 -3.08
N ASN A 48 5.29 -15.25 -2.74
CA ASN A 48 6.08 -14.46 -3.68
C ASN A 48 7.33 -15.23 -4.14
N LEU A 49 7.63 -15.12 -5.44
CA LEU A 49 8.74 -15.78 -6.09
C LEU A 49 9.38 -14.80 -7.09
N TYR A 50 10.67 -14.58 -6.91
CA TYR A 50 11.52 -13.81 -7.83
C TYR A 50 12.79 -14.61 -8.08
N GLU A 51 13.13 -14.86 -9.34
CA GLU A 51 14.29 -15.64 -9.75
C GLU A 51 14.38 -17.01 -9.04
N GLY A 52 13.24 -17.67 -8.83
CA GLY A 52 13.17 -18.99 -8.19
C GLY A 52 13.32 -18.96 -6.66
N ARG A 53 13.35 -17.78 -6.03
CA ARG A 53 13.47 -17.62 -4.58
C ARG A 53 12.30 -16.84 -3.99
N ARG A 54 11.85 -17.27 -2.80
CA ARG A 54 10.88 -16.55 -1.97
C ARG A 54 11.57 -15.51 -1.08
N TYR A 55 10.97 -14.33 -0.97
CA TYR A 55 11.46 -13.24 -0.14
C TYR A 55 10.50 -12.95 1.01
N THR A 56 11.04 -12.76 2.21
CA THR A 56 10.27 -12.20 3.33
C THR A 56 10.10 -10.69 3.16
N LEU A 57 9.10 -10.09 3.81
CA LEU A 57 8.96 -8.63 3.81
C LEU A 57 10.24 -7.95 4.33
N ASP A 58 10.90 -8.53 5.34
CA ASP A 58 12.17 -8.00 5.85
C ASP A 58 13.28 -8.04 4.82
N GLN A 59 13.38 -9.14 4.06
CA GLN A 59 14.35 -9.23 2.97
C GLN A 59 14.05 -8.19 1.90
N LEU A 60 12.78 -7.98 1.52
CA LEU A 60 12.38 -6.97 0.53
C LEU A 60 12.75 -5.55 0.99
N LEU A 61 12.41 -5.19 2.23
CA LEU A 61 12.73 -3.89 2.82
C LEU A 61 14.25 -3.67 2.92
N ASN A 62 15.02 -4.73 3.18
CA ASN A 62 16.47 -4.66 3.33
C ASN A 62 17.24 -4.90 2.02
N THR A 63 16.59 -5.26 0.90
CA THR A 63 17.26 -5.38 -0.42
C THR A 63 17.35 -4.03 -1.16
N ALA A 64 17.00 -2.94 -0.50
CA ALA A 64 17.19 -1.58 -0.98
C ALA A 64 18.70 -1.24 -1.01
N PRO A 65 19.39 -1.47 -2.16
CA PRO A 65 20.05 -0.33 -2.81
C PRO A 65 20.13 -0.37 -4.35
N SER A 66 19.43 -1.24 -5.08
CA SER A 66 19.42 -1.14 -6.57
C SER A 66 18.29 -0.22 -7.04
N CYS A 67 18.53 1.07 -6.89
CA CYS A 67 17.66 2.16 -7.32
C CYS A 67 17.32 2.03 -8.83
N GLY A 68 16.04 2.06 -9.18
CA GLY A 68 15.58 2.40 -10.52
C GLY A 68 14.61 1.41 -11.14
N HIS A 69 14.91 0.11 -11.08
CA HIS A 69 14.14 -0.88 -11.82
C HIS A 69 13.08 -1.55 -10.95
N ALA A 70 11.85 -1.58 -11.48
CA ALA A 70 10.78 -2.36 -10.93
C ALA A 70 11.13 -3.86 -11.05
N ARG A 71 10.93 -4.61 -9.97
CA ARG A 71 11.04 -6.07 -9.96
C ARG A 71 9.65 -6.68 -9.95
N TYR A 72 9.47 -7.75 -10.71
CA TYR A 72 8.18 -8.44 -10.84
C TYR A 72 8.24 -9.78 -10.11
N PHE A 73 7.42 -9.93 -9.09
CA PHE A 73 7.31 -11.13 -8.28
C PHE A 73 6.07 -11.91 -8.70
N LYS A 74 6.23 -13.18 -9.05
CA LYS A 74 5.08 -14.08 -9.17
C LYS A 74 4.55 -14.37 -7.78
N PHE A 75 3.24 -14.40 -7.58
CA PHE A 75 2.64 -14.89 -6.34
C PHE A 75 1.29 -15.55 -6.66
N GLU A 76 0.86 -16.47 -5.81
CA GLU A 76 -0.41 -17.16 -5.97
C GLU A 76 -1.45 -16.63 -4.99
N HIS A 77 -2.64 -16.32 -5.49
CA HIS A 77 -3.82 -15.96 -4.71
C HIS A 77 -5.02 -16.75 -5.21
N VAL A 78 -5.66 -17.53 -4.33
CA VAL A 78 -6.78 -18.43 -4.67
C VAL A 78 -6.44 -19.36 -5.84
N SER A 79 -5.22 -19.95 -5.81
CA SER A 79 -4.69 -20.83 -6.86
C SER A 79 -4.56 -20.19 -8.25
N ILE A 80 -4.59 -18.86 -8.33
CA ILE A 80 -4.35 -18.10 -9.55
C ILE A 80 -3.04 -17.34 -9.38
N THR A 81 -2.17 -17.42 -10.38
CA THR A 81 -0.88 -16.72 -10.40
C THR A 81 -1.07 -15.27 -10.82
N TYR A 82 -0.40 -14.36 -10.12
CA TYR A 82 -0.39 -12.92 -10.37
C TYR A 82 1.04 -12.37 -10.37
N LEU A 83 1.23 -11.18 -10.93
CA LEU A 83 2.47 -10.41 -10.79
C LEU A 83 2.28 -9.25 -9.82
N ALA A 84 3.15 -9.20 -8.81
CA ALA A 84 3.34 -8.04 -7.97
C ALA A 84 4.53 -7.23 -8.47
N THR A 85 4.45 -5.90 -8.37
CA THR A 85 5.59 -5.02 -8.66
C THR A 85 6.20 -4.53 -7.35
N VAL A 86 7.51 -4.70 -7.19
CA VAL A 86 8.28 -4.13 -6.09
C VAL A 86 9.25 -3.12 -6.66
N LYS A 87 9.20 -1.87 -6.18
CA LYS A 87 10.10 -0.80 -6.59
C LYS A 87 10.55 -0.02 -5.37
N VAL A 88 11.84 0.32 -5.30
CA VAL A 88 12.37 1.27 -4.34
C VAL A 88 12.72 2.57 -5.05
N TRP A 89 12.29 3.69 -4.51
CA TRP A 89 12.68 5.01 -4.99
C TRP A 89 13.06 5.91 -3.81
N HIS A 90 13.95 6.86 -4.05
CA HIS A 90 14.43 7.79 -3.03
C HIS A 90 13.62 9.08 -3.15
N GLY A 91 12.79 9.34 -2.14
CA GLY A 91 12.04 10.58 -2.01
C GLY A 91 12.78 11.61 -1.17
N PRO A 92 12.24 12.84 -1.09
CA PRO A 92 12.82 13.90 -0.27
C PRO A 92 12.88 13.53 1.22
N ASP A 93 12.01 12.62 1.67
CA ASP A 93 11.88 12.19 3.06
C ASP A 93 12.60 10.87 3.37
N GLY A 94 13.27 10.26 2.37
CA GLY A 94 13.98 8.97 2.49
C GLY A 94 13.56 7.92 1.44
N PRO A 95 14.07 6.68 1.54
CA PRO A 95 13.73 5.58 0.62
C PRO A 95 12.31 5.03 0.85
N VAL A 96 11.52 4.93 -0.21
CA VAL A 96 10.17 4.35 -0.17
C VAL A 96 10.15 3.06 -0.99
N MET A 97 9.79 1.95 -0.35
CA MET A 97 9.47 0.70 -1.03
C MET A 97 7.99 0.68 -1.40
N VAL A 98 7.71 0.65 -2.70
CA VAL A 98 6.37 0.51 -3.26
C VAL A 98 6.15 -0.93 -3.67
N LEU A 99 5.11 -1.54 -3.10
CA LEU A 99 4.60 -2.86 -3.42
C LEU A 99 3.23 -2.70 -4.09
N LYS A 100 3.15 -2.98 -5.39
CA LYS A 100 1.89 -3.00 -6.14
C LYS A 100 1.34 -4.41 -6.20
N LEU A 101 0.12 -4.59 -5.70
CA LEU A 101 -0.58 -5.87 -5.67
C LEU A 101 -1.85 -5.78 -6.51
N PRO A 102 -2.04 -6.69 -7.48
CA PRO A 102 -3.25 -6.71 -8.28
C PRO A 102 -4.47 -7.11 -7.44
N ASN A 103 -5.60 -6.44 -7.64
CA ASN A 103 -6.88 -6.73 -7.03
C ASN A 103 -7.97 -6.73 -8.11
N ASN A 104 -8.77 -7.80 -8.21
CA ASN A 104 -9.83 -7.90 -9.25
C ASN A 104 -11.23 -8.01 -8.65
N GLY A 105 -11.35 -7.88 -7.33
CA GLY A 105 -12.59 -8.09 -6.61
C GLY A 105 -13.07 -6.88 -5.84
N PHE A 106 -12.38 -5.73 -5.91
CA PHE A 106 -12.87 -4.54 -5.22
C PHE A 106 -14.24 -4.11 -5.76
N ARG A 107 -15.19 -4.03 -4.85
CA ARG A 107 -16.53 -3.56 -5.13
C ARG A 107 -16.54 -2.04 -5.07
N TYR A 108 -17.30 -1.44 -5.98
CA TYR A 108 -17.55 -0.01 -5.99
C TYR A 108 -18.30 0.39 -4.71
N MET A 109 -17.72 1.31 -3.94
CA MET A 109 -18.37 1.94 -2.80
C MET A 109 -18.65 3.39 -3.17
N HIS A 110 -19.91 3.68 -3.47
CA HIS A 110 -20.37 5.06 -3.60
C HIS A 110 -21.64 5.19 -2.80
N THR A 111 -21.58 5.97 -1.73
CA THR A 111 -22.77 6.35 -0.98
C THR A 111 -23.33 7.61 -1.62
N ALA A 112 -24.64 7.64 -1.91
CA ALA A 112 -25.27 8.81 -2.51
C ALA A 112 -25.05 10.05 -1.61
N GLY A 113 -24.35 11.08 -2.13
CA GLY A 113 -24.04 12.30 -1.40
C GLY A 113 -22.58 12.45 -0.93
N GLU A 114 -21.71 11.47 -1.17
CA GLU A 114 -20.28 11.56 -0.79
C GLU A 114 -19.47 12.51 -1.69
N GLN A 115 -18.59 13.28 -1.07
CA GLN A 115 -17.62 14.12 -1.77
C GLN A 115 -16.56 13.26 -2.46
N ARG A 116 -16.26 13.56 -3.73
CA ARG A 116 -15.16 12.91 -4.45
C ARG A 116 -13.83 13.43 -3.92
N TYR A 117 -13.16 12.64 -3.10
CA TYR A 117 -11.83 12.96 -2.59
C TYR A 117 -10.75 12.65 -3.64
N ARG A 118 -9.91 13.64 -3.95
CA ARG A 118 -8.81 13.49 -4.93
C ARG A 118 -7.54 13.03 -4.22
N HIS A 119 -6.87 12.01 -4.76
CA HIS A 119 -5.62 11.40 -4.24
C HIS A 119 -4.52 12.40 -3.80
N LYS A 120 -4.50 13.63 -4.35
CA LYS A 120 -3.50 14.67 -4.06
C LYS A 120 -4.07 15.95 -3.44
N CYS A 121 -5.32 15.95 -2.96
CA CYS A 121 -5.96 17.17 -2.43
C CYS A 121 -6.79 16.94 -1.16
N GLY A 122 -6.75 15.74 -0.57
CA GLY A 122 -7.54 15.32 0.59
C GLY A 122 -8.20 13.96 0.38
N GLY A 123 -8.35 13.16 1.44
CA GLY A 123 -8.94 11.82 1.40
C GLY A 123 -8.10 10.71 2.02
N TRP A 124 -6.83 11.00 2.34
CA TRP A 124 -5.99 10.10 3.12
C TRP A 124 -6.47 10.08 4.57
N VAL A 125 -6.60 8.89 5.12
CA VAL A 125 -6.98 8.66 6.51
C VAL A 125 -5.82 8.02 7.25
N THR A 126 -5.41 8.68 8.32
CA THR A 126 -4.42 8.14 9.24
C THR A 126 -5.09 7.17 10.22
N LEU A 127 -4.54 5.98 10.35
CA LEU A 127 -4.90 5.02 11.38
C LEU A 127 -3.70 4.72 12.29
N ALA A 128 -3.95 4.73 13.60
CA ALA A 128 -3.02 4.17 14.56
C ALA A 128 -2.93 2.65 14.39
N MET A 129 -1.77 2.07 14.71
CA MET A 129 -1.51 0.64 14.51
C MET A 129 -2.54 -0.32 15.14
N PRO A 130 -3.12 -0.06 16.34
CA PRO A 130 -4.22 -0.88 16.86
C PRO A 130 -5.45 -0.90 15.95
N ALA A 131 -5.84 0.23 15.35
CA ALA A 131 -6.96 0.28 14.41
C ALA A 131 -6.64 -0.48 13.11
N VAL A 132 -5.38 -0.41 12.64
CA VAL A 132 -4.93 -1.24 11.50
C VAL A 132 -5.12 -2.73 11.79
N SER A 133 -4.83 -3.18 13.01
CA SER A 133 -5.00 -4.59 13.40
C SER A 133 -6.45 -5.08 13.35
N GLN A 134 -7.42 -4.18 13.53
CA GLN A 134 -8.84 -4.51 13.48
C GLN A 134 -9.31 -4.77 12.05
N PHE A 135 -8.83 -3.97 11.09
CA PHE A 135 -9.26 -4.07 9.70
C PHE A 135 -8.35 -4.99 8.86
N PHE A 136 -7.03 -4.90 9.03
CA PHE A 136 -6.03 -5.60 8.22
C PHE A 136 -5.10 -6.44 9.10
N PRO A 137 -5.57 -7.56 9.66
CA PRO A 137 -4.80 -8.34 10.64
C PRO A 137 -3.54 -8.98 10.05
N ALA A 138 -3.55 -9.49 8.82
CA ALA A 138 -2.36 -10.08 8.20
C ALA A 138 -1.32 -9.01 7.88
N LEU A 139 -1.77 -7.90 7.30
CA LEU A 139 -0.93 -6.74 7.06
C LEU A 139 -0.31 -6.24 8.36
N PHE A 140 -1.13 -6.01 9.40
CA PHE A 140 -0.67 -5.56 10.71
C PHE A 140 0.42 -6.46 11.28
N ARG A 141 0.24 -7.80 11.22
CA ARG A 141 1.25 -8.75 11.69
C ARG A 141 2.60 -8.58 11.00
N ALA A 142 2.60 -8.25 9.71
CA ALA A 142 3.81 -8.07 8.92
C ALA A 142 4.52 -6.74 9.22
N VAL A 143 3.78 -5.68 9.50
CA VAL A 143 4.34 -4.31 9.59
C VAL A 143 4.52 -3.79 11.03
N LYS A 144 3.81 -4.33 12.02
CA LYS A 144 3.75 -3.78 13.40
C LYS A 144 5.08 -3.63 14.13
N ARG A 145 6.13 -4.33 13.71
CA ARG A 145 7.45 -4.27 14.36
C ARG A 145 8.30 -3.08 13.92
N ARG A 146 8.01 -2.52 12.74
CA ARG A 146 8.88 -1.56 12.04
C ARG A 146 8.20 -0.21 11.83
N PHE A 147 6.86 -0.19 11.83
CA PHE A 147 6.08 0.99 11.48
C PHE A 147 5.16 1.40 12.62
N VAL A 148 5.06 2.71 12.84
CA VAL A 148 4.29 3.31 13.95
C VAL A 148 2.95 3.91 13.51
N LYS A 149 2.79 4.16 12.20
CA LYS A 149 1.62 4.82 11.60
C LYS A 149 1.28 4.16 10.27
N GLY A 150 -0.02 3.96 10.03
CA GLY A 150 -0.56 3.61 8.71
C GLY A 150 -1.41 4.76 8.16
N VAL A 151 -1.27 5.09 6.88
CA VAL A 151 -2.09 6.07 6.18
C VAL A 151 -2.76 5.40 4.99
N PHE A 152 -4.07 5.48 4.90
CA PHE A 152 -4.90 4.73 3.98
C PHE A 152 -5.60 5.70 3.04
N PHE A 153 -5.68 5.33 1.78
CA PHE A 153 -6.48 6.04 0.79
C PHE A 153 -7.27 5.03 -0.01
N TYR A 154 -8.56 5.30 -0.19
CA TYR A 154 -9.43 4.49 -1.04
C TYR A 154 -9.92 5.34 -2.20
N ASN A 155 -9.62 4.88 -3.40
CA ASN A 155 -10.04 5.49 -4.65
C ASN A 155 -11.12 4.61 -5.29
N PHE A 156 -12.38 4.98 -5.08
CA PHE A 156 -13.51 4.23 -5.62
C PHE A 156 -13.57 4.29 -7.15
N ASP A 157 -13.19 5.42 -7.77
CA ASP A 157 -13.18 5.60 -9.23
C ASP A 157 -12.22 4.62 -9.92
N HIS A 158 -11.11 4.32 -9.25
CA HIS A 158 -10.06 3.42 -9.77
C HIS A 158 -10.06 2.04 -9.11
N GLN A 159 -11.03 1.73 -8.25
CA GLN A 159 -11.07 0.49 -7.46
C GLN A 159 -9.71 0.16 -6.84
N ARG A 160 -9.10 1.18 -6.22
CA ARG A 160 -7.74 1.14 -5.72
C ARG A 160 -7.69 1.49 -4.25
N MET A 161 -6.85 0.80 -3.49
CA MET A 161 -6.54 1.13 -2.10
C MET A 161 -5.04 1.29 -1.95
N ASP A 162 -4.62 2.42 -1.41
CA ASP A 162 -3.22 2.70 -1.13
C ASP A 162 -3.02 2.73 0.38
N VAL A 163 -1.93 2.12 0.83
CA VAL A 163 -1.60 2.04 2.25
C VAL A 163 -0.13 2.35 2.46
N GLN A 164 0.14 3.41 3.21
CA GLN A 164 1.50 3.84 3.56
C GLN A 164 1.80 3.56 5.02
N PHE A 165 2.91 2.88 5.27
CA PHE A 165 3.47 2.65 6.59
C PHE A 165 4.76 3.45 6.76
N ARG A 166 4.82 4.22 7.83
CA ARG A 166 5.95 5.10 8.13
C ARG A 166 6.68 4.62 9.39
N PRO A 167 8.02 4.46 9.34
CA PRO A 167 8.80 4.17 10.53
C PRO A 167 8.86 5.42 11.42
N GLU A 168 9.34 5.23 12.64
CA GLU A 168 9.52 6.34 13.58
C GLU A 168 10.49 7.39 13.01
N GLY A 169 10.16 8.67 13.18
CA GLY A 169 10.99 9.80 12.71
C GLY A 169 10.98 10.04 11.20
N TRP A 170 10.20 9.30 10.40
CA TRP A 170 10.06 9.51 8.96
C TRP A 170 9.64 10.93 8.60
N GLY A 171 10.32 11.57 7.62
CA GLY A 171 10.09 12.97 7.25
C GLY A 171 10.55 14.03 8.27
N GLY A 172 11.21 13.61 9.36
CA GLY A 172 11.83 14.50 10.32
C GLY A 172 13.19 15.05 9.88
N PRO A 173 13.68 16.16 10.48
CA PRO A 173 15.00 16.70 10.19
C PRO A 173 16.09 15.64 10.37
N GLY A 174 16.98 15.50 9.38
CA GLY A 174 18.01 14.45 9.35
C GLY A 174 17.58 13.13 8.69
N ALA A 175 16.58 13.15 7.80
CA ALA A 175 16.27 12.02 6.92
C ALA A 175 17.42 11.78 5.92
N GLY A 176 18.34 10.89 6.28
CA GLY A 176 19.43 10.42 5.42
C GLY A 176 19.11 9.10 4.71
N GLU A 177 20.00 8.70 3.80
CA GLU A 177 19.89 7.47 2.98
C GLU A 177 19.92 6.17 3.81
N ASP A 178 20.46 6.20 5.04
CA ASP A 178 20.60 5.03 5.92
C ASP A 178 19.35 4.72 6.78
N ARG A 179 18.20 5.34 6.49
CA ARG A 179 16.97 5.09 7.25
C ARG A 179 16.21 3.87 6.76
N GLU A 180 15.47 3.28 7.69
CA GLU A 180 14.47 2.27 7.37
C GLU A 180 13.46 2.81 6.33
N PRO A 181 13.21 2.08 5.23
CA PRO A 181 12.34 2.58 4.20
C PRO A 181 10.88 2.61 4.64
N ALA A 182 10.14 3.65 4.22
CA ALA A 182 8.69 3.60 4.27
C ALA A 182 8.16 2.51 3.33
N LEU A 183 7.04 1.89 3.69
CA LEU A 183 6.37 0.90 2.87
C LEU A 183 5.08 1.50 2.31
N GLU A 184 4.92 1.49 1.01
CA GLU A 184 3.67 1.80 0.33
C GLU A 184 3.14 0.53 -0.34
N VAL A 185 1.91 0.14 -0.02
CA VAL A 185 1.20 -1.01 -0.61
C VAL A 185 0.02 -0.49 -1.41
N ASN A 186 0.04 -0.73 -2.71
CA ASN A 186 -0.98 -0.26 -3.65
C ASN A 186 -1.76 -1.46 -4.17
N PHE A 187 -2.99 -1.61 -3.73
CA PHE A 187 -3.94 -2.57 -4.25
C PHE A 187 -4.64 -1.93 -5.44
N GLU A 188 -4.30 -2.34 -6.67
CA GLU A 188 -4.84 -1.74 -7.91
C GLU A 188 -5.40 -2.83 -8.85
N PRO A 189 -6.34 -2.50 -9.76
CA PRO A 189 -6.83 -3.46 -10.75
C PRO A 189 -5.71 -4.16 -11.51
N GLY A 190 -5.80 -5.49 -11.65
CA GLY A 190 -4.81 -6.28 -12.38
C GLY A 190 -5.42 -7.44 -13.14
N TYR A 191 -4.59 -8.33 -13.66
CA TYR A 191 -5.04 -9.56 -14.31
C TYR A 191 -4.17 -10.73 -13.87
N PRO A 192 -4.72 -11.96 -13.90
CA PRO A 192 -3.90 -13.16 -13.76
C PRO A 192 -2.72 -13.12 -14.71
N TYR A 193 -1.57 -13.57 -14.22
CA TYR A 193 -0.37 -13.68 -15.02
C TYR A 193 -0.50 -14.84 -16.01
N THR A 194 -0.21 -14.55 -17.28
CA THR A 194 0.04 -15.55 -18.32
C THR A 194 1.48 -15.39 -18.80
N ASP A 195 2.14 -16.49 -19.19
CA ASP A 195 3.56 -16.47 -19.58
C ASP A 195 3.84 -15.49 -20.75
N ASP A 196 2.85 -15.26 -21.61
CA ASP A 196 2.91 -14.27 -22.70
C ASP A 196 3.13 -12.83 -22.19
N MET A 197 2.71 -12.51 -20.96
CA MET A 197 2.94 -11.19 -20.35
C MET A 197 4.40 -10.96 -19.91
N ALA A 198 5.21 -12.01 -19.78
CA ALA A 198 6.64 -11.86 -19.46
C ALA A 198 7.42 -11.13 -20.56
N GLN A 199 6.99 -11.25 -21.81
CA GLN A 199 7.65 -10.58 -22.93
C GLN A 199 7.40 -9.06 -22.94
N VAL A 200 6.27 -8.60 -22.37
CA VAL A 200 5.92 -7.17 -22.34
C VAL A 200 6.59 -6.44 -21.18
N ALA A 201 6.86 -7.12 -20.06
CA ALA A 201 7.48 -6.51 -18.87
C ALA A 201 9.02 -6.34 -18.98
N LEU A 202 9.63 -6.87 -20.04
CA LEU A 202 11.08 -6.79 -20.35
C LEU A 202 11.41 -5.80 -21.48
N LEU A 203 10.40 -5.11 -22.02
CA LEU A 203 10.53 -4.04 -23.02
C LEU A 203 10.36 -2.66 -22.35
#